data_AF-A0A914XWD1-F1
#
_entry.id   AF-A0A914XWD1-F1
#
_cell.length_a   1.000
_cell.length_b   1.000
_cell.length_c   1.000
_cell.angle_alpha   90.00
_cell.angle_beta   90.00
_cell.angle_gamma   90.00
#
_symmetry.space_group_name_H-M   'P 1'
#
loop_
_entity.id
_entity.type
_entity.pdbx_description
1 polymer ?
#
loop_
_entity_poly.entity_id
_entity_poly.type
_entity_poly.pdbx_seq_one_letter_code
_entity_poly.pdbx_strand_id
1 'polypeptide(L)'
;MRLKVPVAKAATIGMRKLSEGDFVERALKVLQGRARIKRTMWSRRAQEYDAKINSGDLIFIAEIVRDLFRADNQPEQSYSERQLYEAALDRMAREVAAVNKLSDTESVRLIEANLAKGPKRGTKADEAEAEDDEAEAA
;
A
#
# COMPACT_ATOMS: atom_id res chain seq x y z
N MET A 1 14.22 -21.66 8.03
CA MET A 1 13.61 -22.41 6.90
C MET A 1 14.55 -22.34 5.71
N ARG A 2 14.76 -23.42 4.93
CA ARG A 2 15.64 -23.42 3.73
C ARG A 2 14.82 -23.88 2.52
N LEU A 3 14.76 -23.08 1.47
CA LEU A 3 14.03 -23.38 0.24
C LEU A 3 15.02 -23.64 -0.90
N LYS A 4 14.81 -24.69 -1.69
CA LYS A 4 15.62 -24.99 -2.88
C LYS A 4 14.81 -24.65 -4.13
N VAL A 5 15.32 -23.73 -4.96
CA VAL A 5 14.63 -23.28 -6.17
C VAL A 5 15.47 -23.62 -7.41
N PRO A 6 14.90 -24.30 -8.42
CA PRO A 6 15.59 -24.50 -9.69
C PRO A 6 15.89 -23.17 -10.38
N VAL A 7 17.16 -22.86 -10.62
CA VAL A 7 17.62 -21.60 -11.23
C VAL A 7 16.97 -21.32 -12.59
N ALA A 8 16.69 -22.36 -13.38
CA ALA A 8 16.04 -22.21 -14.68
C ALA A 8 14.59 -21.70 -14.59
N LYS A 9 13.89 -21.96 -13.47
CA LYS A 9 12.50 -21.53 -13.25
C LYS A 9 12.40 -20.28 -12.38
N ALA A 10 13.53 -19.72 -11.95
CA ALA A 10 13.56 -18.59 -11.03
C ALA A 10 12.75 -17.39 -11.52
N ALA A 11 12.96 -17.00 -12.78
CA ALA A 11 12.23 -15.90 -13.40
C ALA A 11 10.75 -16.22 -13.60
N THR A 12 10.42 -17.47 -13.97
CA THR A 12 9.03 -17.91 -14.21
C THR A 12 8.19 -17.97 -12.93
N ILE A 13 8.82 -18.24 -11.78
CA ILE A 13 8.17 -18.27 -10.47
C ILE A 13 8.01 -16.85 -9.90
N GLY A 14 8.55 -15.83 -10.58
CA GLY A 14 8.47 -14.44 -10.15
C GLY A 14 9.52 -14.06 -9.10
N MET A 15 10.62 -14.81 -8.98
CA MET A 15 11.73 -14.35 -8.13
C MET A 15 12.35 -13.09 -8.75
N ARG A 16 12.26 -11.99 -8.00
CA ARG A 16 12.80 -10.68 -8.36
C ARG A 16 13.99 -10.32 -7.47
N LYS A 17 14.88 -9.49 -7.99
CA LYS A 17 15.91 -8.83 -7.19
C LYS A 17 15.24 -7.80 -6.26
N LEU A 18 15.83 -7.60 -5.09
CA LEU A 18 15.39 -6.54 -4.17
C LEU A 18 15.41 -5.18 -4.85
N SER A 19 14.51 -4.31 -4.42
CA SER A 19 14.46 -2.92 -4.87
C SER A 19 15.73 -2.18 -4.44
N GLU A 20 16.29 -1.33 -5.33
CA GLU A 20 17.45 -0.49 -4.98
C GLU A 20 17.01 0.67 -4.08
N GLY A 21 17.95 1.27 -3.33
CA GLY A 21 17.68 2.39 -2.41
C GLY A 21 16.93 3.56 -3.07
N ASP A 22 17.24 3.86 -4.33
CA ASP A 22 16.58 4.91 -5.12
C ASP A 22 15.08 4.66 -5.35
N PHE A 23 14.65 3.39 -5.36
CA PHE A 23 13.23 3.04 -5.43
C PHE A 23 12.53 3.24 -4.08
N VAL A 24 13.23 2.99 -2.97
CA VAL A 24 12.72 3.23 -1.62
C VAL A 24 12.48 4.72 -1.40
N GLU A 25 13.44 5.58 -1.76
CA GLU A 25 13.27 7.04 -1.66
C GLU A 25 12.11 7.54 -2.52
N ARG A 26 11.96 7.02 -3.74
CA ARG A 26 10.81 7.33 -4.60
C ARG A 26 9.49 6.86 -3.99
N ALA A 27 9.45 5.67 -3.41
CA ALA A 27 8.27 5.15 -2.73
C ALA A 27 7.87 6.02 -1.52
N LEU A 28 8.85 6.45 -0.71
CA LEU A 28 8.63 7.40 0.39
C LEU A 28 8.07 8.74 -0.11
N LYS A 29 8.57 9.24 -1.25
CA LYS A 29 8.05 10.46 -1.88
C LYS A 29 6.62 10.27 -2.42
N VAL A 30 6.29 9.08 -2.94
CA VAL A 30 4.95 8.73 -3.40
C VAL A 30 3.96 8.70 -2.23
N LEU A 31 4.36 8.15 -1.07
CA LEU A 31 3.56 8.13 0.16
C LEU A 31 3.18 9.54 0.63
N GLN A 32 4.08 10.50 0.51
CA GLN A 32 3.85 11.90 0.88
C GLN A 32 2.93 12.65 -0.12
N GLY A 33 2.62 12.04 -1.27
CA GLY A 33 1.76 12.63 -2.28
C GLY A 33 0.28 12.66 -1.89
N ARG A 34 -0.53 13.36 -2.69
CA ARG A 34 -2.00 13.32 -2.53
C ARG A 34 -2.54 11.99 -3.07
N ALA A 35 -3.34 11.29 -2.26
CA ALA A 35 -4.07 10.10 -2.68
C ALA A 35 -4.91 10.39 -3.94
N ARG A 36 -4.83 9.51 -4.94
CA ARG A 36 -5.58 9.65 -6.20
C ARG A 36 -6.53 8.47 -6.33
N ILE A 37 -7.63 8.59 -5.60
CA ILE A 37 -8.70 7.60 -5.57
C ILE A 37 -9.48 7.69 -6.89
N LYS A 38 -9.58 6.56 -7.62
CA LYS A 38 -10.42 6.45 -8.80
C LYS A 38 -11.87 6.18 -8.39
N ARG A 39 -12.83 6.86 -9.04
CA ARG A 39 -14.29 6.67 -8.90
C ARG A 39 -14.80 5.38 -9.56
N THR A 40 -14.10 4.29 -9.37
CA THR A 40 -14.47 2.95 -9.87
C THR A 40 -14.88 2.08 -8.70
N MET A 41 -15.91 1.25 -8.87
CA MET A 41 -16.40 0.33 -7.83
C MET A 41 -15.27 -0.38 -7.08
N TRP A 42 -15.39 -0.42 -5.74
CA TRP A 42 -14.40 -0.99 -4.83
C TRP A 42 -13.99 -2.41 -5.20
N SER A 43 -14.93 -3.29 -5.57
CA SER A 43 -14.64 -4.68 -5.97
C SER A 43 -13.59 -4.77 -7.09
N ARG A 44 -13.71 -3.92 -8.11
CA ARG A 44 -12.76 -3.88 -9.23
C ARG A 44 -11.41 -3.33 -8.80
N ARG A 45 -11.42 -2.34 -7.90
CA ARG A 45 -10.21 -1.74 -7.35
C ARG A 45 -9.46 -2.69 -6.41
N ALA A 46 -10.16 -3.44 -5.57
CA ALA A 46 -9.58 -4.42 -4.66
C ALA A 46 -8.83 -5.52 -5.43
N GLN A 47 -9.40 -6.01 -6.53
CA GLN A 47 -8.73 -6.96 -7.43
C GLN A 47 -7.47 -6.37 -8.08
N GLU A 48 -7.54 -5.13 -8.56
CA GLU A 48 -6.37 -4.43 -9.12
C GLU A 48 -5.28 -4.22 -8.06
N TYR A 49 -5.66 -3.89 -6.84
CA TYR A 49 -4.73 -3.70 -5.74
C TYR A 49 -4.10 -5.01 -5.29
N ASP A 50 -4.86 -6.09 -5.17
CA ASP A 50 -4.31 -7.42 -4.87
C ASP A 50 -3.31 -7.87 -5.94
N ALA A 51 -3.64 -7.69 -7.22
CA ALA A 51 -2.72 -7.96 -8.32
C ALA A 51 -1.43 -7.11 -8.22
N LYS A 52 -1.55 -5.83 -7.84
CA LYS A 52 -0.39 -4.94 -7.63
C LYS A 52 0.44 -5.33 -6.41
N ILE A 53 -0.17 -5.74 -5.30
CA ILE A 53 0.55 -6.27 -4.13
C ILE A 53 1.34 -7.53 -4.51
N ASN A 54 0.73 -8.41 -5.31
CA ASN A 54 1.38 -9.62 -5.79
C ASN A 54 2.45 -9.37 -6.87
N SER A 55 2.42 -8.22 -7.54
CA SER A 55 3.45 -7.84 -8.53
C SER A 55 4.83 -7.55 -7.91
N GLY A 56 4.87 -7.17 -6.63
CA GLY A 56 6.13 -6.91 -5.91
C GLY A 56 6.86 -5.63 -6.31
N ASP A 57 6.20 -4.70 -7.01
CA ASP A 57 6.72 -3.35 -7.27
C ASP A 57 6.45 -2.44 -6.08
N LEU A 58 7.52 -1.91 -5.50
CA LEU A 58 7.47 -1.05 -4.31
C LEU A 58 6.67 0.25 -4.56
N ILE A 59 6.71 0.79 -5.79
CA ILE A 59 5.98 2.03 -6.12
C ILE A 59 4.47 1.78 -6.08
N PHE A 60 4.01 0.65 -6.64
CA PHE A 60 2.59 0.30 -6.60
C PHE A 60 2.10 0.01 -5.19
N ILE A 61 2.91 -0.69 -4.37
CA ILE A 61 2.56 -0.93 -2.97
C ILE A 61 2.47 0.40 -2.22
N ALA A 62 3.40 1.34 -2.44
CA ALA A 62 3.34 2.66 -1.82
C ALA A 62 2.11 3.49 -2.25
N GLU A 63 1.68 3.37 -3.51
CA GLU A 63 0.42 3.99 -3.96
C GLU A 63 -0.79 3.41 -3.22
N ILE A 64 -0.85 2.10 -3.04
CA ILE A 64 -1.95 1.40 -2.36
C ILE A 64 -2.00 1.80 -0.88
N VAL A 65 -0.85 1.79 -0.19
CA VAL A 65 -0.74 2.22 1.20
C VAL A 65 -1.19 3.67 1.34
N ARG A 66 -0.76 4.58 0.45
CA ARG A 66 -1.22 5.97 0.44
C ARG A 66 -2.73 6.11 0.19
N ASP A 67 -3.25 5.36 -0.77
CA ASP A 67 -4.64 5.48 -1.22
C ASP A 67 -5.63 4.86 -0.21
N LEU A 68 -5.21 3.83 0.55
CA LEU A 68 -6.00 3.18 1.60
C LEU A 68 -5.80 3.79 2.98
N PHE A 69 -4.75 4.57 3.19
CA PHE A 69 -4.51 5.23 4.47
C PHE A 69 -5.60 6.26 4.76
N ARG A 70 -6.41 5.99 5.79
CA ARG A 70 -7.37 6.94 6.37
C ARG A 70 -6.86 7.35 7.74
N ALA A 71 -7.03 8.64 8.08
CA ALA A 71 -6.65 9.14 9.39
C ALA A 71 -7.73 8.77 10.44
N ASP A 72 -7.35 8.69 11.72
CA ASP A 72 -8.25 8.31 12.83
C ASP A 72 -9.48 9.22 13.01
N ASN A 73 -9.52 10.36 12.31
CA ASN A 73 -10.66 11.29 12.30
C ASN A 73 -11.67 11.02 11.17
N GLN A 74 -11.44 9.99 10.34
CA GLN A 74 -12.33 9.57 9.26
C GLN A 74 -13.15 8.34 9.67
N PRO A 75 -14.32 8.12 9.02
CA PRO A 75 -15.15 6.95 9.27
C PRO A 75 -14.35 5.64 9.10
N GLU A 76 -14.74 4.63 9.88
CA GLU A 76 -14.08 3.33 9.94
C GLU A 76 -13.99 2.69 8.55
N GLN A 77 -12.80 2.16 8.25
CA GLN A 77 -12.49 1.46 7.02
C GLN A 77 -13.21 0.10 6.95
N SER A 78 -13.66 -0.30 5.77
CA SER A 78 -14.27 -1.62 5.57
C SER A 78 -13.27 -2.72 5.95
N TYR A 79 -13.76 -3.84 6.49
CA TYR A 79 -12.92 -4.98 6.87
C TYR A 79 -12.01 -5.45 5.72
N SER A 80 -12.55 -5.46 4.49
CA SER A 80 -11.80 -5.83 3.28
C SER A 80 -10.70 -4.82 2.91
N GLU A 81 -10.95 -3.53 3.12
CA GLU A 81 -9.97 -2.47 2.89
C GLU A 81 -8.82 -2.54 3.90
N ARG A 82 -9.15 -2.76 5.18
CA ARG A 82 -8.17 -2.91 6.26
C ARG A 82 -7.24 -4.10 6.01
N GLN A 83 -7.78 -5.24 5.60
CA GLN A 83 -6.99 -6.43 5.29
C GLN A 83 -6.00 -6.16 4.16
N LEU A 84 -6.41 -5.41 3.13
CA LEU A 84 -5.56 -5.06 2.01
C LEU A 84 -4.47 -4.06 2.40
N TYR A 85 -4.80 -3.09 3.26
CA TYR A 85 -3.85 -2.13 3.82
C TYR A 85 -2.78 -2.83 4.66
N GLU A 86 -3.17 -3.71 5.58
CA GLU A 86 -2.24 -4.48 6.41
C GLU A 86 -1.31 -5.34 5.55
N ALA A 87 -1.84 -6.00 4.51
CA ALA A 87 -1.04 -6.78 3.57
C ALA A 87 -0.04 -5.91 2.79
N ALA A 88 -0.47 -4.74 2.30
CA ALA A 88 0.40 -3.81 1.59
C ALA A 88 1.50 -3.24 2.50
N LEU A 89 1.15 -2.89 3.75
CA LEU A 89 2.06 -2.35 4.75
C LEU A 89 3.12 -3.39 5.16
N ASP A 90 2.73 -4.65 5.39
CA ASP A 90 3.67 -5.75 5.68
C ASP A 90 4.65 -5.96 4.51
N ARG A 91 4.17 -5.96 3.26
CA ARG A 91 5.04 -6.11 2.08
C ARG A 91 6.00 -4.93 1.92
N MET A 92 5.52 -3.71 2.12
CA MET A 92 6.37 -2.50 2.05
C MET A 92 7.42 -2.49 3.16
N ALA A 93 7.01 -2.81 4.40
CA ALA A 93 7.90 -2.83 5.56
C ALA A 93 9.04 -3.83 5.37
N ARG A 94 8.77 -5.04 4.84
CA ARG A 94 9.81 -6.04 4.55
C ARG A 94 10.80 -5.60 3.49
N GLU A 95 10.34 -4.93 2.43
CA GLU A 95 11.23 -4.38 1.40
C GLU A 95 12.11 -3.27 1.98
N VAL A 96 11.53 -2.34 2.74
CA VAL A 96 12.28 -1.25 3.40
C VAL A 96 13.28 -1.79 4.42
N ALA A 97 12.88 -2.78 5.23
CA ALA A 97 13.74 -3.44 6.19
C ALA A 97 14.93 -4.14 5.52
N ALA A 98 14.68 -4.86 4.41
CA ALA A 98 15.72 -5.54 3.65
C ALA A 98 16.73 -4.58 3.01
N VAL A 99 16.28 -3.43 2.52
CA VAL A 99 17.14 -2.42 1.86
C VAL A 99 17.91 -1.58 2.87
N ASN A 100 17.24 -1.08 3.90
CA ASN A 100 17.84 -0.19 4.91
C ASN A 100 18.50 -0.94 6.07
N LYS A 101 18.40 -2.28 6.12
CA LYS A 101 18.89 -3.13 7.21
C LYS A 101 18.34 -2.73 8.58
N LEU A 102 17.08 -2.29 8.61
CA LEU A 102 16.33 -1.93 9.80
C LEU A 102 15.48 -3.11 10.26
N SER A 103 14.98 -3.06 11.49
CA SER A 103 13.95 -4.00 11.93
C SER A 103 12.60 -3.71 11.25
N ASP A 104 11.73 -4.72 11.16
CA ASP A 104 10.39 -4.56 10.59
C ASP A 104 9.60 -3.49 11.36
N THR A 105 9.74 -3.43 12.69
CA THR A 105 9.04 -2.45 13.54
C THR A 105 9.52 -1.02 13.30
N GLU A 106 10.82 -0.81 13.09
CA GLU A 106 11.37 0.50 12.73
C GLU A 106 10.95 0.93 11.33
N SER A 107 10.86 -0.02 10.40
CA SER A 107 10.43 0.24 9.02
C SER A 107 8.96 0.65 8.97
N VAL A 108 8.09 -0.01 9.73
CA VAL A 108 6.68 0.39 9.88
C VAL A 108 6.55 1.80 10.45
N ARG A 109 7.28 2.12 11.52
CA ARG A 109 7.27 3.47 12.11
C ARG A 109 7.74 4.54 11.12
N LEU A 110 8.75 4.24 10.30
CA LEU A 110 9.23 5.15 9.27
C LEU A 110 8.15 5.40 8.21
N ILE A 111 7.45 4.34 7.79
CA ILE A 111 6.35 4.43 6.81
C ILE A 111 5.20 5.27 7.38
N GLU A 112 4.75 4.98 8.60
CA GLU A 112 3.71 5.73 9.30
C GLU A 112 4.08 7.21 9.50
N ALA A 113 5.33 7.50 9.87
CA ALA A 113 5.81 8.86 10.04
C ALA A 113 5.85 9.64 8.71
N ASN A 114 6.01 8.97 7.57
CA ASN A 114 5.94 9.59 6.25
C ASN A 114 4.50 9.78 5.77
N LEU A 115 3.60 8.86 6.10
CA LEU A 115 2.16 8.97 5.84
C LEU A 115 1.53 10.15 6.60
N ALA A 116 1.91 10.33 7.87
CA ALA A 116 1.42 11.44 8.70
C ALA A 116 1.88 12.83 8.22
N LYS A 117 2.94 12.90 7.41
CA LYS A 117 3.47 14.14 6.82
C LYS A 117 2.80 14.52 5.49
N GLY A 118 1.98 13.63 4.91
CA GLY A 118 1.25 13.90 3.67
C GLY A 118 0.19 15.00 3.84
N PRO A 119 -0.22 15.67 2.75
CA PRO A 119 -1.26 16.69 2.81
C PRO A 119 -2.57 16.07 3.32
N LYS A 120 -3.04 16.54 4.48
CA LYS A 120 -4.29 16.09 5.10
C LYS A 120 -5.43 16.16 4.09
N ARG A 121 -6.13 15.05 3.90
CA ARG A 121 -7.36 14.94 3.13
C ARG A 121 -8.37 15.97 3.67
N GLY A 122 -8.92 16.79 2.79
CA GLY A 122 -9.95 17.77 3.14
C GLY A 122 -11.32 17.11 3.19
N THR A 123 -12.07 17.36 4.27
CA THR A 123 -13.40 16.83 4.61
C THR A 123 -14.41 16.74 3.44
N LYS A 124 -14.32 17.64 2.46
CA LYS A 124 -15.22 17.70 1.30
C LYS A 124 -15.12 16.53 0.31
N ALA A 125 -13.99 15.81 0.28
CA ALA A 125 -13.82 14.63 -0.57
C ALA A 125 -14.25 13.34 0.13
N ASP A 126 -14.48 13.38 1.46
CA ASP A 126 -14.99 12.27 2.26
C ASP A 126 -16.51 12.21 2.23
N GLU A 127 -17.20 13.35 2.37
CA GLU A 127 -18.67 13.41 2.43
C GLU A 127 -19.33 12.91 1.14
N ALA A 128 -18.75 13.25 -0.02
CA ALA A 128 -19.23 12.78 -1.31
C ALA A 128 -19.04 11.27 -1.55
N GLU A 129 -18.15 10.61 -0.79
CA GLU A 129 -17.94 9.16 -0.89
C GLU A 129 -18.82 8.39 0.10
N ALA A 130 -19.04 8.94 1.30
CA ALA A 130 -19.92 8.33 2.29
C ALA A 130 -21.39 8.30 1.81
N GLU A 131 -21.85 9.36 1.12
CA GLU A 131 -23.20 9.37 0.53
C GLU A 131 -23.37 8.37 -0.61
N ASP A 132 -22.33 8.12 -1.41
CA ASP A 132 -22.38 7.14 -2.52
C ASP A 132 -22.35 5.69 -1.98
N ASP A 133 -21.58 5.40 -0.92
CA ASP A 133 -21.56 4.07 -0.26
C ASP A 133 -22.88 3.78 0.50
N GLU A 134 -23.51 4.78 1.15
CA GLU A 134 -24.82 4.61 1.82
C GLU A 134 -25.98 4.46 0.83
N ALA A 135 -25.97 5.17 -0.30
CA ALA A 135 -27.01 5.07 -1.32
C ALA A 135 -27.01 3.72 -2.06
N GLU A 136 -25.90 2.97 -2.02
CA GLU A 136 -25.77 1.66 -2.68
C GLU A 136 -26.08 0.48 -1.73
N ALA A 137 -26.16 0.72 -0.42
CA ALA A 137 -26.55 -0.27 0.59
C ALA A 137 -28.06 -0.31 0.90
N ALA A 138 -28.85 0.64 0.35
CA ALA A 138 -30.30 0.77 0.52
C ALA A 138 -31.08 0.31 -0.73
#